data_AF-A0A6N3X7J0-F1
#
_entry.id   AF-A0A6N3X7J0-F1
#
_cell.length_a   1.000
_cell.length_b   1.000
_cell.length_c   1.000
_cell.angle_alpha   90.00
_cell.angle_beta   90.00
_cell.angle_gamma   90.00
#
_symmetry.space_group_name_H-M   'P 1'
#
loop_
_entity.id
_entity.type
_entity.pdbx_description
1 polymer ?
#
loop_
_entity_poly.entity_id
_entity_poly.type
_entity_poly.pdbx_seq_one_letter_code
_entity_poly.pdbx_strand_id
1 'polypeptide(L)' 'MTLIGSGAPDNHQHQQAILLAHRYGLNLDEGEQEELAWIIEAMGLDEAEVECARARAMLIRSGQLDANGKPDEPPEPES' A
#
# COMPACT_ATOMS: atom_id res chain seq x y z
N MET A 1 -21.16 16.67 12.74
CA MET A 1 -20.41 15.47 12.29
C MET A 1 -18.94 15.81 12.46
N THR A 2 -18.32 15.32 13.53
CA THR A 2 -16.91 15.58 13.84
C THR A 2 -16.19 14.27 13.59
N LEU A 3 -15.68 14.10 12.37
CA LEU A 3 -15.11 12.85 11.89
C LEU A 3 -13.60 13.02 11.80
N ILE A 4 -12.96 13.27 12.94
CA ILE A 4 -11.51 13.17 13.07
C ILE A 4 -11.25 12.59 14.46
N GLY A 5 -11.22 11.25 14.54
CA GLY A 5 -10.65 10.55 15.68
C GLY A 5 -9.22 11.05 15.83
N SER A 6 -8.95 11.79 16.91
CA SER A 6 -7.66 12.42 17.17
C SER A 6 -6.75 11.44 17.91
N GLY A 7 -6.51 10.28 17.33
CA GLY A 7 -5.61 9.26 17.87
C GLY A 7 -4.89 8.60 16.70
N ALA A 8 -3.57 8.48 16.77
CA ALA A 8 -2.81 7.76 15.76
C ALA A 8 -3.40 6.36 15.58
N PRO A 9 -3.41 5.82 14.34
CA PRO A 9 -3.90 4.48 14.07
C PRO A 9 -3.20 3.49 15.01
N ASP A 10 -3.95 2.51 15.50
CA ASP A 10 -3.38 1.52 16.38
C ASP A 10 -2.33 0.67 15.65
N ASN A 11 -1.50 -0.01 16.44
CA ASN A 11 -0.42 -0.84 15.89
C ASN A 11 -0.94 -1.98 14.98
N HIS A 12 -2.21 -2.37 15.12
CA HIS A 12 -2.83 -3.37 14.28
C HIS A 12 -3.22 -2.79 12.91
N GLN A 13 -3.80 -1.59 12.82
CA GLN A 13 -4.04 -0.93 11.54
C GLN A 13 -2.74 -0.63 10.81
N HIS A 14 -1.69 -0.20 11.53
CA HIS A 14 -0.38 0.05 10.92
C HIS A 14 0.22 -1.24 10.34
N GLN A 15 0.15 -2.37 11.07
CA GLN A 15 0.57 -3.67 10.54
C GLN A 15 -0.26 -4.12 9.33
N GLN A 16 -1.57 -3.87 9.34
CA GLN A 16 -2.45 -4.17 8.20
C GLN A 16 -2.07 -3.32 6.98
N ALA A 17 -1.77 -2.03 7.15
CA ALA A 17 -1.33 -1.15 6.08
C ALA A 17 -0.03 -1.66 5.43
N ILE A 18 0.96 -2.05 6.22
CA ILE A 18 2.23 -2.59 5.72
C ILE A 18 2.00 -3.88 4.91
N LEU A 19 1.22 -4.82 5.46
CA LEU A 19 0.93 -6.09 4.78
C LEU A 19 0.15 -5.88 3.48
N LEU A 20 -0.79 -4.94 3.50
CA LEU A 20 -1.60 -4.59 2.33
C LEU A 20 -0.72 -3.97 1.24
N ALA A 21 0.10 -2.98 1.58
CA ALA A 21 1.04 -2.36 0.65
C ALA A 21 1.97 -3.39 0.00
N HIS A 22 2.55 -4.29 0.80
CA HIS A 22 3.41 -5.36 0.30
C HIS A 22 2.67 -6.32 -0.63
N ARG A 23 1.40 -6.67 -0.34
CA ARG A 23 0.57 -7.51 -1.21
C ARG A 23 0.32 -6.87 -2.58
N TYR A 24 0.23 -5.54 -2.64
CA TYR A 24 0.09 -4.78 -3.88
C TYR A 24 1.44 -4.43 -4.53
N GLY A 25 2.57 -4.82 -3.91
CA GLY A 25 3.91 -4.50 -4.38
C GLY A 25 4.26 -3.02 -4.26
N LEU A 26 3.56 -2.28 -3.39
CA LEU A 26 3.82 -0.87 -3.14
C LEU A 26 4.95 -0.73 -2.12
N ASN A 27 5.96 0.07 -2.46
CA ASN A 27 7.01 0.45 -1.54
C ASN A 27 6.65 1.81 -0.92
N LEU A 28 5.85 1.78 0.14
CA LEU A 28 5.38 2.97 0.83
C LEU A 28 6.39 3.40 1.89
N ASP A 29 6.64 4.71 2.00
CA ASP A 29 7.37 5.28 3.13
C ASP A 29 6.52 5.31 4.42
N GLU A 30 7.13 5.72 5.54
CA GLU A 30 6.47 5.71 6.86
C GLU A 30 5.23 6.61 6.91
N GLY A 31 5.26 7.76 6.22
CA GLY A 31 4.11 8.67 6.15
C GLY A 31 3.00 8.12 5.28
N GLU A 32 3.34 7.50 4.16
CA GLU A 32 2.37 6.82 3.29
C GLU A 32 1.74 5.59 3.97
N GLN A 33 2.51 4.85 4.78
CA GLN A 33 2.00 3.74 5.60
C GLN A 33 1.06 4.24 6.70
N GLU A 34 1.37 5.36 7.35
CA GLU A 34 0.45 6.00 8.30
C GLU A 34 -0.84 6.44 7.61
N GLU A 35 -0.76 7.08 6.45
CA GLU A 35 -1.95 7.49 5.69
C GLU A 35 -2.83 6.29 5.32
N LEU A 36 -2.22 5.19 4.87
CA LEU A 36 -2.96 3.96 4.59
C LEU A 36 -3.61 3.36 5.86
N ALA A 37 -2.92 3.42 7.01
CA ALA A 37 -3.48 2.99 8.29
C ALA A 37 -4.67 3.85 8.72
N TRP A 38 -4.61 5.17 8.47
CA TRP A 38 -5.75 6.08 8.67
C TRP A 38 -6.94 5.74 7.78
N ILE A 39 -6.70 5.38 6.51
CA ILE A 39 -7.77 4.94 5.61
C ILE A 39 -8.42 3.66 6.14
N ILE A 40 -7.62 2.70 6.61
CA ILE A 40 -8.14 1.46 7.23
C ILE A 40 -9.00 1.77 8.46
N GLU A 41 -8.56 2.68 9.33
CA GLU A 41 -9.31 3.06 10.53
C GLU A 41 -10.61 3.80 10.18
N ALA A 42 -10.53 4.78 9.28
CA ALA A 42 -11.65 5.69 8.99
C ALA A 42 -12.70 5.08 8.04
N MET A 43 -12.25 4.28 7.08
CA MET A 43 -13.05 3.80 5.95
C MET A 43 -13.10 2.27 5.83
N GLY A 44 -12.20 1.56 6.53
CA GLY A 44 -12.15 0.10 6.54
C GLY A 44 -11.16 -0.47 5.53
N LEU A 45 -10.89 -1.78 5.69
CA LEU A 45 -9.89 -2.49 4.90
C LEU A 45 -10.26 -2.56 3.42
N ASP A 46 -11.53 -2.76 3.09
CA ASP A 46 -11.99 -2.88 1.69
C ASP A 46 -11.64 -1.64 0.87
N GLU A 47 -11.84 -0.47 1.47
CA GLU A 47 -11.57 0.81 0.81
C GLU A 47 -10.06 1.06 0.68
N ALA A 48 -9.28 0.66 1.69
CA ALA A 48 -7.83 0.65 1.60
C ALA A 48 -7.31 -0.27 0.48
N GLU A 49 -7.94 -1.44 0.26
CA GLU A 49 -7.57 -2.32 -0.85
C GLU A 49 -7.82 -1.66 -2.21
N VAL A 50 -8.93 -0.92 -2.36
CA VAL A 50 -9.26 -0.18 -3.59
C VAL A 50 -8.22 0.91 -3.86
N GLU A 51 -7.83 1.67 -2.84
CA GLU A 51 -6.80 2.71 -3.00
C GLU A 51 -5.42 2.10 -3.32
N CYS A 52 -5.03 0.99 -2.68
CA CYS A 52 -3.79 0.28 -3.05
C CYS A 52 -3.82 -0.24 -4.49
N ALA A 53 -4.94 -0.82 -4.93
CA ALA A 53 -5.11 -1.29 -6.31
C ALA A 53 -4.98 -0.14 -7.31
N ARG A 54 -5.58 1.01 -6.97
CA ARG A 54 -5.53 2.22 -7.78
C ARG A 54 -4.12 2.81 -7.84
N ALA A 55 -3.43 2.94 -6.71
CA ALA A 55 -2.05 3.40 -6.64
C ALA A 55 -1.12 2.51 -7.49
N ARG A 56 -1.26 1.19 -7.35
CA ARG A 56 -0.54 0.21 -8.17
C ARG A 56 -0.80 0.42 -9.66
N ALA A 57 -2.06 0.58 -10.06
CA ALA A 57 -2.41 0.81 -11.45
C ALA A 57 -1.84 2.13 -11.99
N MET A 58 -1.78 3.18 -11.17
CA MET A 58 -1.15 4.45 -11.55
C MET A 58 0.36 4.30 -11.76
N LEU A 59 1.06 3.58 -10.86
CA LEU A 59 2.49 3.32 -10.97
C LEU A 59 2.84 2.46 -12.19
N ILE A 60 1.98 1.48 -12.52
CA ILE A 60 2.13 0.69 -13.75
C ILE A 60 1.98 1.59 -14.98
N ARG A 61 0.96 2.45 -14.97
CA ARG A 61 0.71 3.38 -16.07
C ARG A 61 1.84 4.40 -16.24
N SER A 62 2.50 4.82 -15.16
CA SER A 62 3.65 5.73 -15.21
C SER A 62 4.97 5.01 -15.56
N GLY A 63 4.97 3.67 -15.67
CA GLY A 63 6.16 2.87 -15.91
C GLY A 63 7.11 2.79 -14.71
N GLN A 64 6.64 3.20 -13.52
CA GLN A 64 7.41 3.12 -12.27
C GLN A 64 7.29 1.75 -11.60
N LEU A 65 6.35 0.92 -12.03
CA LEU A 65 6.11 -0.40 -11.48
C LEU A 65 5.71 -1.38 -12.57
N ASP A 66 6.19 -2.62 -12.51
CA ASP A 66 5.84 -3.63 -13.49
C ASP A 66 4.48 -4.26 -13.21
N ALA A 67 3.69 -4.46 -14.28
CA ALA A 67 2.39 -5.11 -14.19
C ALA A 67 2.47 -6.53 -13.61
N ASN A 68 3.64 -7.18 -13.73
CA ASN A 68 3.89 -8.55 -13.30
C ASN A 68 4.17 -8.73 -11.80
N GLY A 69 4.30 -7.64 -11.01
CA GLY A 69 4.27 -7.71 -9.54
C GLY A 69 5.25 -8.71 -8.91
N LYS A 70 6.40 -8.94 -9.53
CA LYS A 70 7.51 -9.68 -8.93
C LYS A 70 8.64 -8.69 -8.65
N PRO A 71 9.18 -8.66 -7.41
CA PRO A 71 10.45 -7.99 -7.19
C PRO A 71 11.46 -8.64 -8.13
N ASP A 72 12.10 -7.81 -8.95
CA ASP A 72 13.21 -8.09 -9.85
C ASP A 72 13.90 -9.44 -9.55
N GLU A 73 13.55 -10.48 -10.31
CA GLU A 73 14.32 -11.73 -10.30
C GLU A 73 15.59 -11.39 -11.07
N PRO A 74 16.78 -11.43 -10.45
CA PRO A 74 18.01 -11.04 -11.12
C PRO A 74 18.22 -11.92 -12.35
N PRO A 75 18.69 -11.37 -13.49
CA PRO A 75 18.83 -12.12 -14.72
C PRO A 75 19.71 -13.35 -14.48
N GLU A 76 19.20 -14.53 -14.83
CA GLU A 76 19.98 -15.77 -14.81
C GLU A 76 21.25 -15.56 -15.66
N PRO A 77 22.45 -15.89 -15.13
CA PRO A 77 23.66 -15.80 -15.93
C PRO A 77 23.60 -16.84 -17.05
N GLU A 78 23.55 -16.37 -18.31
CA GLU A 78 23.73 -17.23 -19.48
C GLU A 78 25.07 -17.99 -19.35
N SER A 79 25.02 -19.31 -19.44
CA SER A 79 26.18 -20.22 -19.43
C SER A 79 26.66 -20.56 -20.84
#